data_AF-A0A2V5M5N1-F1
#
_entry.id   AF-A0A2V5M5N1-F1
#
_cell.length_a   1.000
_cell.length_b   1.000
_cell.length_c   1.000
_cell.angle_alpha   90.00
_cell.angle_beta   90.00
_cell.angle_gamma   90.00
#
_symmetry.space_group_name_H-M   'P 1'
#
loop_
_entity.id
_entity.type
_entity.pdbx_description
1 polymer ?
#
loop_
_entity_poly.entity_id
_entity_poly.type
_entity_poly.pdbx_seq_one_letter_code
_entity_poly.pdbx_strand_id
1 'polypeptide(L)'
;LQVPFVCQFIAMRWSYEEMIVAQAKLNPLTRRQDRANDEIQKLAPKANTPGLRSRLNDLKDVLALLSGLEGRSTRDVDRYLKLVEPVLAGKQKFDASLFKDAKGPVTAEQIYVNQKVSDLISKAEMEQNDYRRGKKPNVFFGLKKRYFGMQFGVFTFNTIVLVASTLGLLVLLHWILRKQLEVRRS
;
A
#
# COMPACT_ATOMS: atom_id res chain seq x y z
N LEU A 1 13.01 -1.51 14.48
CA LEU A 1 12.72 -2.94 14.24
C LEU A 1 13.60 -3.50 13.12
N GLN A 2 14.86 -3.82 13.43
CA GLN A 2 15.78 -4.41 12.45
C GLN A 2 15.52 -5.92 12.36
N VAL A 3 15.42 -6.44 11.13
CA VAL A 3 15.05 -7.83 10.90
C VAL A 3 16.27 -8.75 11.10
N PRO A 4 16.22 -9.74 12.01
CA PRO A 4 17.28 -10.73 12.15
C PRO A 4 17.53 -11.49 10.84
N PHE A 5 18.79 -11.82 10.56
CA PHE A 5 19.18 -12.44 9.29
C PHE A 5 18.42 -13.76 9.01
N VAL A 6 18.24 -14.60 10.03
CA VAL A 6 17.51 -15.88 9.91
C VAL A 6 16.07 -15.67 9.44
N CYS A 7 15.42 -14.58 9.88
CA CYS A 7 14.05 -14.28 9.49
C CYS A 7 13.92 -13.99 7.98
N GLN A 8 15.01 -13.61 7.29
CA GLN A 8 14.99 -13.34 5.85
C GLN A 8 14.75 -14.59 5.00
N PHE A 9 14.99 -15.79 5.54
CA PHE A 9 14.79 -17.06 4.82
C PHE A 9 13.40 -17.67 5.05
N ILE A 10 12.61 -17.14 5.98
CA ILE A 10 11.30 -17.69 6.33
C ILE A 10 10.25 -17.12 5.37
N ALA A 11 9.80 -17.91 4.40
CA ALA A 11 8.77 -17.49 3.44
C ALA A 11 7.50 -16.93 4.11
N MET A 12 7.06 -17.56 5.21
CA MET A 12 5.88 -17.11 5.98
C MET A 12 5.99 -15.67 6.50
N ARG A 13 7.20 -15.21 6.84
CA ARG A 13 7.42 -13.84 7.31
C ARG A 13 7.13 -12.84 6.18
N TRP A 14 7.58 -13.12 4.96
CA TRP A 14 7.35 -12.24 3.81
C TRP A 14 5.88 -12.21 3.41
N SER A 15 5.20 -13.35 3.46
CA SER A 15 3.75 -13.43 3.26
C SER A 15 2.98 -12.61 4.31
N TYR A 16 3.33 -12.76 5.60
CA TYR A 16 2.73 -11.97 6.67
C TYR A 16 2.98 -10.46 6.50
N GLU A 17 4.21 -10.07 6.17
CA GLU A 17 4.55 -8.67 5.90
C GLU A 17 3.73 -8.10 4.73
N GLU A 18 3.60 -8.87 3.65
CA GLU A 18 2.82 -8.48 2.48
C GLU A 18 1.33 -8.31 2.84
N MET A 19 0.75 -9.25 3.58
CA MET A 19 -0.65 -9.21 4.01
C MET A 19 -0.96 -7.98 4.88
N ILE A 20 -0.11 -7.69 5.87
CA ILE A 20 -0.31 -6.55 6.78
C ILE A 20 -0.17 -5.22 6.01
N VAL A 21 0.84 -5.11 5.14
CA VAL A 21 0.99 -3.90 4.32
C VAL A 21 -0.16 -3.76 3.31
N ALA A 22 -0.65 -4.87 2.74
CA ALA A 22 -1.81 -4.89 1.85
C ALA A 22 -3.07 -4.36 2.55
N GLN A 23 -3.33 -4.80 3.78
CA GLN A 23 -4.45 -4.31 4.57
C GLN A 23 -4.37 -2.79 4.78
N ALA A 24 -3.17 -2.28 5.06
CA ALA A 24 -2.95 -0.85 5.30
C ALA A 24 -3.05 0.01 4.03
N LYS A 25 -2.53 -0.46 2.89
CA LYS A 25 -2.31 0.37 1.69
C LYS A 25 -3.25 0.06 0.53
N LEU A 26 -3.81 -1.14 0.46
CA LEU A 26 -4.67 -1.56 -0.65
C LEU A 26 -6.17 -1.51 -0.32
N ASN A 27 -6.54 -1.08 0.89
CA ASN A 27 -7.94 -0.88 1.23
C ASN A 27 -8.58 0.25 0.37
N PRO A 28 -9.91 0.23 0.16
CA PRO A 28 -10.60 1.19 -0.70
C PRO A 28 -10.38 2.66 -0.37
N LEU A 29 -10.17 3.01 0.90
CA LEU A 29 -9.96 4.39 1.34
C LEU A 29 -8.52 4.83 1.09
N THR A 30 -7.56 4.15 1.72
CA THR A 30 -6.14 4.53 1.68
C THR A 30 -5.59 4.48 0.27
N ARG A 31 -5.99 3.51 -0.55
CA ARG A 31 -5.57 3.44 -1.96
C ARG A 31 -5.95 4.70 -2.75
N ARG A 32 -7.11 5.30 -2.45
CA ARG A 32 -7.59 6.52 -3.10
C ARG A 32 -6.92 7.77 -2.55
N GLN A 33 -6.70 7.83 -1.24
CA GLN A 33 -5.94 8.91 -0.60
C GLN A 33 -4.50 8.96 -1.11
N ASP A 34 -3.81 7.81 -1.14
CA ASP A 34 -2.45 7.69 -1.66
C ASP A 34 -2.40 8.09 -3.15
N ARG A 35 -3.36 7.62 -3.96
CA ARG A 35 -3.45 8.02 -5.37
C ARG A 35 -3.67 9.54 -5.54
N ALA A 36 -4.55 10.15 -4.75
CA ALA A 36 -4.78 11.59 -4.78
C ALA A 36 -3.49 12.35 -4.41
N ASN A 37 -2.83 11.93 -3.33
CA ASN A 37 -1.60 12.53 -2.83
C ASN A 37 -0.44 12.39 -3.83
N ASP A 38 -0.28 11.22 -4.47
CA ASP A 38 0.74 10.99 -5.49
C ASP A 38 0.53 11.90 -6.71
N GLU A 39 -0.70 12.06 -7.17
CA GLU A 39 -1.02 12.97 -8.28
C GLU A 39 -0.81 14.44 -7.88
N ILE A 40 -1.17 14.82 -6.65
CA ILE A 40 -0.88 16.16 -6.10
C ILE A 40 0.63 16.41 -6.11
N GLN A 41 1.45 15.48 -5.60
CA GLN A 41 2.90 15.66 -5.54
C GLN A 41 3.54 15.76 -6.93
N LYS A 42 3.02 15.02 -7.92
CA LYS A 42 3.48 15.11 -9.32
C LYS A 42 3.08 16.42 -9.98
N LEU A 43 1.87 16.92 -9.69
CA LEU A 43 1.28 18.09 -10.36
C LEU A 43 1.67 19.42 -9.71
N ALA A 44 1.81 19.46 -8.38
CA ALA A 44 2.16 20.66 -7.62
C ALA A 44 3.36 21.45 -8.19
N PRO A 45 4.51 20.82 -8.53
CA PRO A 45 5.64 21.56 -9.10
C PRO A 45 5.41 22.07 -10.54
N LYS A 46 4.38 21.58 -11.23
CA LYS A 46 4.10 21.89 -12.64
C LYS A 46 2.87 22.78 -12.81
N ALA A 47 2.17 23.15 -11.74
CA ALA A 47 0.87 23.83 -11.76
C ALA A 47 0.98 25.34 -12.12
N ASN A 48 1.52 25.62 -13.30
CA ASN A 48 1.78 26.97 -13.78
C ASN A 48 0.62 27.53 -14.63
N THR A 49 -0.19 26.66 -15.24
CA THR A 49 -1.35 27.07 -16.05
C THR A 49 -2.66 27.03 -15.26
N PRO A 50 -3.67 27.85 -15.62
CA PRO A 50 -4.97 27.86 -14.95
C PRO A 50 -5.66 26.48 -14.91
N GLY A 51 -5.56 25.70 -16.01
CA GLY A 51 -6.11 24.35 -16.07
C GLY A 51 -5.43 23.38 -15.09
N LEU A 52 -4.10 23.41 -15.00
CA LEU A 52 -3.35 22.55 -14.05
C LEU A 52 -3.61 22.95 -12.59
N ARG A 53 -3.77 24.25 -12.32
CA ARG A 53 -4.15 24.74 -10.98
C ARG A 53 -5.55 24.29 -10.59
N SER A 54 -6.52 24.39 -11.50
CA SER A 54 -7.87 23.85 -11.28
C SER A 54 -7.83 22.36 -10.97
N ARG A 55 -7.06 21.59 -11.75
CA ARG A 55 -6.90 20.16 -11.52
C ARG A 55 -6.25 19.83 -10.17
N LEU A 56 -5.24 20.60 -9.78
CA LEU A 56 -4.58 20.44 -8.49
C LEU A 56 -5.55 20.73 -7.33
N ASN A 57 -6.40 21.75 -7.46
CA ASN A 57 -7.42 22.06 -6.47
C ASN A 57 -8.46 20.94 -6.37
N ASP A 58 -8.97 20.44 -7.50
CA ASP A 58 -9.91 19.30 -7.51
C ASP A 58 -9.33 18.10 -6.74
N LEU A 59 -8.04 17.79 -6.92
CA LEU A 59 -7.38 16.68 -6.22
C LEU A 59 -7.20 16.95 -4.72
N LYS A 60 -6.89 18.18 -4.32
CA LYS A 60 -6.80 18.58 -2.90
C LYS A 60 -8.15 18.49 -2.22
N ASP A 61 -9.21 18.93 -2.88
CA ASP A 61 -10.57 18.87 -2.36
C ASP A 61 -11.04 17.41 -2.23
N VAL A 62 -10.73 16.57 -3.22
CA VAL A 62 -10.93 15.11 -3.12
C VAL A 62 -10.17 14.52 -1.93
N LEU A 63 -8.90 14.86 -1.73
CA LEU A 63 -8.12 14.34 -0.62
C LEU A 63 -8.71 14.78 0.73
N ALA A 64 -9.11 16.05 0.85
CA ALA A 64 -9.78 16.57 2.04
C ALA A 64 -11.09 15.83 2.34
N LEU A 65 -11.91 15.60 1.31
CA LEU A 65 -13.15 14.83 1.41
C LEU A 65 -12.88 13.39 1.86
N LEU A 66 -11.90 12.70 1.25
CA LEU A 66 -11.57 11.33 1.61
C LEU A 66 -11.08 11.20 3.05
N SER A 67 -10.28 12.17 3.53
CA SER A 67 -9.78 12.19 4.92
C SER A 67 -10.86 12.40 5.97
N GLY A 68 -12.01 12.98 5.61
CA GLY A 68 -13.14 13.18 6.52
C GLY A 68 -14.41 12.48 6.04
N LEU A 69 -14.28 11.39 5.27
CA LEU A 69 -15.43 10.80 4.60
C LEU A 69 -16.35 10.09 5.60
N GLU A 70 -17.60 10.54 5.64
CA GLU A 70 -18.66 9.98 6.49
C GLU A 70 -19.89 9.63 5.67
N GLY A 71 -20.76 8.80 6.25
CA GLY A 71 -22.04 8.44 5.65
C GLY A 71 -23.05 7.96 6.69
N ARG A 72 -24.32 7.88 6.27
CA ARG A 72 -25.39 7.31 7.09
C ARG A 72 -25.27 5.80 7.21
N SER A 73 -24.66 5.16 6.20
CA SER A 73 -24.44 3.72 6.13
C SER A 73 -23.11 3.40 5.43
N THR A 74 -22.63 2.16 5.60
CA THR A 74 -21.46 1.65 4.87
C THR A 74 -21.64 1.70 3.35
N ARG A 75 -22.88 1.52 2.87
CA ARG A 75 -23.23 1.60 1.45
C ARG A 75 -23.11 3.02 0.90
N ASP A 76 -23.44 4.03 1.70
CA ASP A 76 -23.27 5.43 1.30
C ASP A 76 -21.79 5.79 1.19
N VAL A 77 -20.97 5.35 2.14
CA VAL A 77 -19.52 5.54 2.08
C VAL A 77 -18.92 4.88 0.83
N ASP A 78 -19.29 3.63 0.52
CA ASP A 78 -18.84 2.96 -0.71
C ASP A 78 -19.31 3.70 -1.99
N ARG A 79 -20.54 4.22 -1.99
CA ARG A 79 -21.06 5.05 -3.08
C ARG A 79 -20.21 6.31 -3.27
N TYR A 80 -19.89 7.02 -2.19
CA TYR A 80 -19.06 8.22 -2.25
C TYR A 80 -17.64 7.92 -2.74
N LEU A 81 -17.02 6.82 -2.30
CA LEU A 81 -15.72 6.38 -2.80
C LEU A 81 -15.73 6.13 -4.33
N LYS A 82 -16.83 5.58 -4.86
CA LYS A 82 -17.01 5.37 -6.31
C LYS A 82 -17.18 6.68 -7.09
N LEU A 83 -17.87 7.67 -6.52
CA LEU A 83 -18.06 8.99 -7.15
C LEU A 83 -16.75 9.77 -7.30
N VAL A 84 -15.77 9.50 -6.45
CA VAL A 84 -14.45 10.13 -6.51
C VAL A 84 -13.56 9.55 -7.62
N GLU A 85 -13.81 8.33 -8.10
CA GLU A 85 -12.96 7.67 -9.11
C GLU A 85 -12.84 8.42 -10.45
N PRO A 86 -13.94 8.93 -11.06
CA PRO A 86 -13.84 9.74 -12.27
C PRO A 86 -13.01 11.01 -12.07
N VAL A 87 -13.10 11.62 -10.88
CA VAL A 87 -12.30 12.79 -10.52
C VAL A 87 -10.83 12.38 -10.40
N LEU A 88 -10.48 11.31 -9.69
CA LEU A 88 -9.10 10.81 -9.62
C LEU A 88 -8.53 10.44 -10.99
N ALA A 89 -9.36 9.91 -11.89
CA ALA A 89 -8.98 9.56 -13.26
C ALA A 89 -8.83 10.78 -14.19
N GLY A 90 -9.17 11.99 -13.75
CA GLY A 90 -9.09 13.20 -14.57
C GLY A 90 -10.21 13.35 -15.59
N LYS A 91 -11.27 12.54 -15.45
CA LYS A 91 -12.42 12.53 -16.36
C LYS A 91 -13.47 13.56 -16.00
N GLN A 92 -13.49 14.00 -14.74
CA GLN A 92 -14.48 14.94 -14.20
C GLN A 92 -13.83 15.91 -13.21
N LYS A 93 -14.40 17.11 -13.12
CA LYS A 93 -14.07 18.08 -12.05
C LYS A 93 -14.68 17.65 -10.73
N PHE A 94 -14.09 18.10 -9.63
CA PHE A 94 -14.66 17.83 -8.31
C PHE A 94 -15.95 18.64 -8.13
N ASP A 95 -16.98 18.00 -7.55
CA ASP A 95 -18.24 18.64 -7.21
C ASP A 95 -18.62 18.27 -5.77
N ALA A 96 -18.42 19.21 -4.85
CA ALA A 96 -18.75 19.05 -3.44
C ALA A 96 -20.26 18.83 -3.20
N SER A 97 -21.11 19.26 -4.14
CA SER A 97 -22.56 19.14 -3.97
C SER A 97 -23.05 17.69 -3.96
N LEU A 98 -22.32 16.80 -4.62
CA LEU A 98 -22.58 15.36 -4.64
C LEU A 98 -22.34 14.68 -3.27
N PHE A 99 -21.68 15.38 -2.34
CA PHE A 99 -21.30 14.89 -1.02
C PHE A 99 -21.99 15.66 0.11
N LYS A 100 -23.05 16.43 -0.17
CA LYS A 100 -23.82 17.17 0.86
C LYS A 100 -24.36 16.25 1.98
N ASP A 101 -24.70 15.02 1.61
CA ASP A 101 -25.18 13.98 2.53
C ASP A 101 -24.06 13.09 3.09
N ALA A 102 -22.78 13.45 2.89
CA ALA A 102 -21.62 12.75 3.47
C ALA A 102 -21.41 13.17 4.93
N LYS A 103 -22.48 13.11 5.73
CA LYS A 103 -22.49 13.33 7.17
C LYS A 103 -23.30 12.22 7.82
N GLY A 104 -22.72 11.56 8.80
CA GLY A 104 -23.39 10.48 9.50
C GLY A 104 -22.50 9.76 10.50
N PRO A 105 -23.06 8.80 11.24
CA PRO A 105 -22.34 8.15 12.33
C PRO A 105 -21.24 7.18 11.86
N VAL A 106 -21.23 6.80 10.57
CA VAL A 106 -20.30 5.82 10.03
C VAL A 106 -19.20 6.54 9.25
N THR A 107 -17.95 6.37 9.67
CA THR A 107 -16.78 6.95 8.99
C THR A 107 -16.10 5.92 8.09
N ALA A 108 -15.46 6.40 7.02
CA ALA A 108 -14.69 5.52 6.12
C ALA A 108 -13.50 4.87 6.84
N GLU A 109 -12.88 5.59 7.78
CA GLU A 109 -11.79 5.06 8.60
C GLU A 109 -12.25 3.89 9.46
N GLN A 110 -13.41 3.97 10.10
CA GLN A 110 -13.97 2.86 10.89
C GLN A 110 -14.20 1.60 10.06
N ILE A 111 -14.57 1.75 8.79
CA ILE A 111 -14.87 0.61 7.90
C ILE A 111 -13.60 -0.02 7.35
N TYR A 112 -12.65 0.81 6.89
CA TYR A 112 -11.55 0.35 6.02
C TYR A 112 -10.17 0.38 6.67
N VAL A 113 -10.01 1.09 7.80
CA VAL A 113 -8.71 1.30 8.43
C VAL A 113 -8.63 0.54 9.75
N ASN A 114 -7.61 -0.30 9.86
CA ASN A 114 -7.23 -0.87 11.15
C ASN A 114 -6.17 0.04 11.78
N GLN A 115 -6.56 0.80 12.81
CA GLN A 115 -5.67 1.77 13.45
C GLN A 115 -4.34 1.17 13.89
N LYS A 116 -4.37 -0.02 14.51
CA LYS A 116 -3.16 -0.69 15.00
C LYS A 116 -2.20 -1.04 13.87
N VAL A 117 -2.73 -1.48 12.73
CA VAL A 117 -1.93 -1.76 11.53
C VAL A 117 -1.37 -0.46 10.96
N SER A 118 -2.19 0.59 10.83
CA SER A 118 -1.74 1.91 10.38
C SER A 118 -0.62 2.49 11.24
N ASP A 119 -0.69 2.32 12.56
CA ASP A 119 0.34 2.76 13.49
C ASP A 119 1.65 1.98 13.30
N LEU A 120 1.57 0.66 13.06
CA LEU A 120 2.74 -0.17 12.75
C LEU A 120 3.42 0.26 11.46
N ILE A 121 2.65 0.53 10.40
CA ILE A 121 3.19 1.01 9.12
C ILE A 121 3.80 2.40 9.29
N SER A 122 3.09 3.33 9.93
CA SER A 122 3.55 4.71 10.15
C SER A 122 4.86 4.73 10.94
N LYS A 123 4.97 3.91 11.98
CA LYS A 123 6.20 3.75 12.75
C LYS A 123 7.33 3.18 11.89
N ALA A 124 7.07 2.18 11.06
CA ALA A 124 8.06 1.61 10.15
C ALA A 124 8.54 2.63 9.09
N GLU A 125 7.62 3.42 8.53
CA GLU A 125 7.94 4.51 7.60
C GLU A 125 8.79 5.59 8.26
N MET A 126 8.45 5.99 9.50
CA MET A 126 9.23 6.96 10.28
C MET A 126 10.65 6.44 10.57
N GLU A 127 10.79 5.19 11.05
CA GLU A 127 12.10 4.58 11.29
C GLU A 127 12.95 4.47 10.01
N GLN A 128 12.30 4.24 8.87
CA GLN A 128 12.97 4.11 7.58
C GLN A 128 13.36 5.48 7.00
N ASN A 129 12.52 6.51 7.16
CA ASN A 129 12.74 7.85 6.60
C ASN A 129 13.40 8.83 7.58
N ASP A 130 13.82 8.38 8.76
CA ASP A 130 14.57 9.18 9.72
C ASP A 130 15.81 9.81 9.07
N TYR A 131 15.75 11.13 8.85
CA TYR A 131 16.77 11.92 8.19
C TYR A 131 18.04 12.05 9.03
N ARG A 132 17.95 11.80 10.36
CA ARG A 132 19.10 11.83 11.27
C ARG A 132 20.05 10.66 11.01
N ARG A 133 19.58 9.62 10.32
CA ARG A 133 20.37 8.46 9.95
C ARG A 133 20.89 8.65 8.53
N GLY A 134 22.21 8.64 8.36
CA GLY A 134 22.84 8.71 7.03
C GLY A 134 22.50 7.52 6.12
N LYS A 135 21.90 6.44 6.66
CA LYS A 135 21.42 5.27 5.91
C LYS A 135 19.97 4.99 6.29
N LYS A 136 19.11 4.76 5.28
CA LYS A 136 17.73 4.31 5.50
C LYS A 136 17.70 2.78 5.65
N PRO A 137 17.45 2.23 6.85
CA PRO A 137 17.50 0.79 7.07
C PRO A 137 16.32 0.06 6.44
N ASN A 138 16.46 -1.25 6.24
CA ASN A 138 15.34 -2.13 5.96
C ASN A 138 14.61 -2.42 7.27
N VAL A 139 13.41 -1.84 7.40
CA VAL A 139 12.54 -2.04 8.55
C VAL A 139 11.42 -3.00 8.15
N PHE A 140 10.97 -3.80 9.12
CA PHE A 140 9.77 -4.60 8.95
C PHE A 140 8.55 -3.70 8.71
N PHE A 141 7.70 -4.06 7.75
CA PHE A 141 6.59 -3.26 7.24
C PHE A 141 6.99 -1.97 6.48
N GLY A 142 8.28 -1.69 6.31
CA GLY A 142 8.72 -0.57 5.48
C GLY A 142 8.29 -0.77 4.02
N LEU A 143 7.68 0.25 3.41
CA LEU A 143 7.14 0.21 2.06
C LEU A 143 8.18 0.01 0.96
N LYS A 144 9.44 0.37 1.25
CA LYS A 144 10.57 0.20 0.34
C LYS A 144 11.60 -0.73 0.95
N LYS A 145 12.12 -1.66 0.17
CA LYS A 145 13.25 -2.53 0.54
C LYS A 145 14.48 -2.09 -0.23
N ARG A 146 15.61 -1.95 0.46
CA ARG A 146 16.89 -1.50 -0.10
C ARG A 146 17.88 -2.64 -0.03
N TYR A 147 18.19 -3.23 -1.18
CA TYR A 147 19.17 -4.32 -1.31
C TYR A 147 20.09 -3.99 -2.49
N PHE A 148 21.41 -4.17 -2.30
CA PHE A 148 22.42 -3.91 -3.32
C PHE A 148 22.35 -2.51 -3.96
N GLY A 149 22.00 -1.47 -3.17
CA GLY A 149 21.85 -0.10 -3.66
C GLY A 149 20.55 0.17 -4.44
N MET A 150 19.77 -0.87 -4.77
CA MET A 150 18.48 -0.76 -5.46
C MET A 150 17.31 -0.65 -4.46
N GLN A 151 16.26 0.06 -4.86
CA GLN A 151 15.02 0.19 -4.09
C GLN A 151 13.90 -0.61 -4.73
N PHE A 152 13.28 -1.50 -3.97
CA PHE A 152 12.16 -2.33 -4.39
C PHE A 152 10.91 -1.96 -3.57
N GLY A 153 9.74 -1.93 -4.20
CA GLY A 153 8.48 -1.87 -3.47
C GLY A 153 8.28 -3.16 -2.66
N VAL A 154 7.73 -3.05 -1.45
CA VAL A 154 7.53 -4.21 -0.56
C VAL A 154 6.68 -5.31 -1.20
N PHE A 155 5.63 -4.96 -1.96
CA PHE A 155 4.82 -5.93 -2.69
C PHE A 155 5.66 -6.70 -3.70
N THR A 156 6.35 -6.00 -4.62
CA THR A 156 7.20 -6.64 -5.64
C THR A 156 8.29 -7.51 -5.01
N PHE A 157 8.95 -7.01 -3.96
CA PHE A 157 10.00 -7.75 -3.28
C PHE A 157 9.47 -9.02 -2.63
N ASN A 158 8.38 -8.91 -1.85
CA ASN A 158 7.81 -10.06 -1.14
C ASN A 158 7.28 -11.11 -2.13
N THR A 159 6.60 -10.70 -3.20
CA THR A 159 6.14 -11.62 -4.25
C THR A 159 7.30 -12.37 -4.88
N ILE A 160 8.41 -11.69 -5.23
CA ILE A 160 9.60 -12.34 -5.81
C ILE A 160 10.16 -13.39 -4.83
N VAL A 161 10.28 -13.04 -3.54
CA VAL A 161 10.80 -13.97 -2.53
C VAL A 161 9.88 -15.18 -2.35
N LEU A 162 8.56 -14.99 -2.35
CA LEU A 162 7.59 -16.09 -2.25
C LEU A 162 7.63 -17.01 -3.47
N VAL A 163 7.70 -16.44 -4.69
CA VAL A 163 7.82 -17.24 -5.92
C VAL A 163 9.14 -18.01 -5.94
N ALA A 164 10.26 -17.34 -5.64
CA ALA A 164 11.58 -17.97 -5.62
C ALA A 164 11.68 -19.08 -4.57
N SER A 165 11.14 -18.85 -3.36
CA SER A 165 11.13 -19.88 -2.30
C SER A 165 10.24 -21.07 -2.66
N THR A 166 9.07 -20.83 -3.26
CA THR A 166 8.18 -21.91 -3.73
C THR A 166 8.86 -22.76 -4.81
N LEU A 167 9.46 -22.13 -5.82
CA LEU A 167 10.20 -22.84 -6.86
C LEU A 167 11.40 -23.60 -6.30
N GLY A 168 12.15 -23.00 -5.38
CA GLY A 168 13.28 -23.65 -4.71
C GLY A 168 12.86 -24.90 -3.92
N LEU A 169 11.75 -24.83 -3.19
CA LEU A 169 11.19 -25.98 -2.47
C LEU A 169 10.70 -27.07 -3.43
N LEU A 170 10.08 -26.71 -4.56
CA LEU A 170 9.66 -27.66 -5.58
C LEU A 170 10.85 -28.37 -6.23
N VAL A 171 11.93 -27.65 -6.54
CA VAL A 171 13.18 -28.24 -7.07
C VAL A 171 13.82 -29.17 -6.05
N LEU A 172 13.88 -28.76 -4.78
CA LEU A 172 14.42 -29.58 -3.71
C LEU A 172 13.59 -30.86 -3.52
N LEU A 173 12.27 -30.73 -3.51
CA LEU A 173 11.35 -31.87 -3.43
C LEU A 173 11.52 -32.81 -4.61
N HIS A 174 11.61 -32.28 -5.83
CA HIS A 174 11.86 -33.07 -7.03
C HIS A 174 13.19 -33.83 -6.94
N TRP A 175 14.25 -33.18 -6.45
CA TRP A 175 15.55 -33.80 -6.28
C TRP A 175 15.53 -34.92 -5.22
N ILE A 176 14.87 -34.69 -4.08
CA ILE A 176 14.71 -35.70 -3.02
C ILE A 176 13.93 -36.90 -3.55
N LEU A 177 12.79 -36.67 -4.21
CA LEU A 177 11.95 -37.73 -4.76
C LEU A 177 12.70 -38.55 -5.80
N ARG A 178 13.45 -37.90 -6.69
CA ARG A 178 14.28 -38.59 -7.69
C ARG A 178 15.33 -39.49 -7.03
N LYS A 179 16.05 -38.98 -6.02
CA LYS A 179 17.07 -39.75 -5.31
C LYS A 179 16.46 -40.94 -4.54
N GLN A 180 15.30 -40.77 -3.92
CA GLN A 180 14.60 -41.87 -3.24
C GLN A 180 14.09 -42.94 -4.21
N LEU A 181 13.63 -42.55 -5.40
CA LEU A 181 13.21 -43.50 -6.44
C LEU A 181 14.38 -44.29 -7.03
N GLU A 182 15.57 -43.68 -7.15
CA GLU A 182 16.79 -44.37 -7.58
C GLU A 182 17.25 -45.41 -6.55
N VAL A 183 17.21 -45.09 -5.24
CA VAL A 183 17.58 -46.01 -4.16
C VAL A 183 16.64 -47.23 -4.05
N ARG A 184 15.35 -47.07 -4.37
CA ARG A 184 14.38 -48.18 -4.30
C ARG A 184 14.44 -49.13 -5.50
N ARG A 185 15.15 -48.76 -6.57
CA ARG A 185 15.35 -49.58 -7.78
C ARG A 185 16.65 -50.40 -7.76
N SER A 186 17.58 -50.13 -6.83
CA SER A 186 18.74 -50.99 -6.54
C SER A 186 18.42 -51.98 -5.43
#